data_AF-A0A011Q5Q9-F1
#
_entry.id   AF-A0A011Q5Q9-F1
#
_cell.length_a   1.000
_cell.length_b   1.000
_cell.length_c   1.000
_cell.angle_alpha   90.00
_cell.angle_beta   90.00
_cell.angle_gamma   90.00
#
_symmetry.space_group_name_H-M   'P 1'
#
loop_
_entity.id
_entity.type
_entity.pdbx_description
1 polymer ?
#
loop_
_entity_poly.entity_id
_entity_poly.type
_entity_poly.pdbx_seq_one_letter_code
_entity_poly.pdbx_strand_id
1 'polypeptide(L)' 'MSSELGDSNWCMGTHFSLADVASGCALGYLVFRFPEIDWRGKHPNLARLYEKLMRRPAFVDTMPQG' A
#
# COMPACT_ATOMS: atom_id res chain seq x y z
N MET A 1 10.75 -2.11 -1.91
CA MET A 1 9.40 -2.40 -2.43
C MET A 1 9.08 -1.66 -3.72
N SER A 2 9.28 -0.34 -3.84
CA SER A 2 8.94 0.36 -5.11
C SER A 2 9.72 -0.19 -6.32
N SER A 3 11.02 -0.46 -6.20
CA SER A 3 11.82 -1.12 -7.25
C SER A 3 11.24 -2.47 -7.66
N GLU A 4 11.03 -3.35 -6.68
CA GLU A 4 10.56 -4.73 -6.88
C GLU A 4 9.15 -4.80 -7.47
N LEU A 5 8.27 -3.89 -7.06
CA LEU A 5 6.90 -3.86 -7.56
C LEU A 5 6.86 -3.50 -9.04
N GLY A 6 7.69 -2.54 -9.50
CA GLY A 6 7.71 -2.09 -10.88
C GLY A 6 6.29 -1.82 -11.43
N ASP A 7 5.97 -2.49 -12.53
CA ASP A 7 4.64 -2.46 -13.17
C ASP A 7 3.71 -3.61 -12.76
N SER A 8 4.16 -4.48 -11.85
CA SER A 8 3.37 -5.60 -11.36
C SER A 8 2.15 -5.15 -10.57
N ASN A 9 1.14 -6.03 -10.57
CA ASN A 9 -0.14 -5.82 -9.88
C ASN A 9 -0.09 -6.11 -8.37
N TRP A 10 0.91 -6.87 -7.94
CA TRP A 10 1.15 -7.34 -6.57
C TRP A 10 2.65 -7.40 -6.31
N CYS A 11 3.05 -7.35 -5.04
CA CYS A 11 4.44 -7.32 -4.62
C CYS A 11 5.22 -8.58 -5.03
N MET A 12 4.56 -9.74 -5.10
CA MET A 12 5.20 -11.02 -5.42
C MET A 12 4.35 -11.83 -6.40
N GLY A 13 4.93 -12.18 -7.55
CA GLY A 13 4.24 -12.99 -8.57
C GLY A 13 2.94 -12.36 -9.09
N THR A 14 1.93 -13.18 -9.33
CA THR A 14 0.66 -12.76 -9.95
C THR A 14 -0.51 -12.67 -8.98
N HIS A 15 -0.33 -13.01 -7.70
CA HIS A 15 -1.40 -13.13 -6.71
C HIS A 15 -1.16 -12.25 -5.49
N PHE A 16 -2.27 -11.86 -4.84
CA PHE A 16 -2.24 -11.17 -3.56
C PHE A 16 -1.61 -12.07 -2.49
N SER A 17 -0.71 -11.50 -1.69
CA SER A 17 0.11 -12.23 -0.74
C SER A 17 0.33 -11.42 0.55
N LEU A 18 1.02 -12.03 1.52
CA LEU A 18 1.42 -11.34 2.74
C LEU A 18 2.30 -10.11 2.48
N ALA A 19 3.07 -10.09 1.38
CA ALA A 19 3.90 -8.94 1.02
C ALA A 19 3.05 -7.69 0.71
N ASP A 20 1.88 -7.89 0.08
CA ASP A 20 0.93 -6.82 -0.22
C ASP A 20 0.25 -6.31 1.06
N VAL A 21 -0.13 -7.23 1.96
CA VAL A 21 -0.69 -6.89 3.28
C VAL A 21 0.28 -6.00 4.06
N ALA A 22 1.52 -6.47 4.23
CA ALA A 22 2.54 -5.75 4.98
C ALA A 22 2.85 -4.38 4.37
N SER A 23 2.97 -4.31 3.04
CA SER A 23 3.20 -3.06 2.32
C SER A 23 2.04 -2.08 2.50
N GLY A 24 0.79 -2.57 2.39
CA GLY A 24 -0.40 -1.77 2.62
C GLY A 24 -0.48 -1.19 4.03
N CYS A 25 -0.18 -2.00 5.06
CA CYS A 25 -0.18 -1.54 6.44
C CYS A 25 0.91 -0.48 6.70
N ALA A 26 2.14 -0.69 6.20
CA ALA A 26 3.22 0.27 6.36
C ALA A 26 2.89 1.62 5.68
N LEU A 27 2.38 1.57 4.44
CA LEU A 27 1.92 2.78 3.74
C LEU A 27 0.76 3.45 4.46
N GLY A 28 -0.22 2.67 4.94
CA GLY A 28 -1.35 3.19 5.71
C GLY A 28 -0.91 3.88 7.00
N TYR A 29 0.12 3.36 7.67
CA TYR A 29 0.69 4.00 8.85
C TYR A 29 1.36 5.35 8.53
N LEU A 30 2.06 5.46 7.39
CA LEU A 30 2.60 6.74 6.94
C LEU A 30 1.47 7.74 6.68
N VAL A 31 0.37 7.31 6.05
CA VAL A 31 -0.80 8.17 5.83
C VAL A 31 -1.42 8.65 7.15
N PHE A 32 -1.46 7.79 8.16
CA PHE A 32 -2.07 8.08 9.44
C PHE A 32 -1.21 8.94 10.36
N ARG A 33 0.11 8.72 10.40
CA ARG A 33 1.02 9.37 11.36
C ARG A 33 1.98 10.38 10.76
N PHE A 34 2.21 10.34 9.46
CA PHE A 34 3.19 11.19 8.77
C PHE A 34 2.63 11.73 7.44
N PRO A 35 1.47 12.42 7.45
CA PRO A 35 0.82 12.91 6.22
C PRO A 35 1.69 13.89 5.41
N GLU A 36 2.69 14.51 6.04
CA GLU A 36 3.66 15.42 5.41
C GLU A 36 4.65 14.72 4.48
N ILE A 37 4.82 13.39 4.60
CA ILE A 37 5.71 12.62 3.72
C ILE A 37 4.97 12.32 2.41
N ASP A 38 5.31 13.05 1.35
CA ASP A 38 4.80 12.78 0.00
C ASP A 38 5.48 11.55 -0.64
N TRP A 39 5.15 10.37 -0.13
CA TRP A 39 5.59 9.11 -0.72
C TRP A 39 4.80 8.76 -1.98
N ARG A 40 3.57 9.26 -2.12
CA ARG A 40 2.69 8.97 -3.28
C ARG A 40 3.23 9.61 -4.55
N GLY A 41 3.66 10.87 -4.48
CA GLY A 41 4.30 11.56 -5.61
C GLY A 41 5.65 10.92 -5.99
N LYS A 42 6.42 10.47 -5.01
CA LYS A 42 7.74 9.84 -5.22
C LYS A 42 7.67 8.41 -5.75
N HIS A 43 6.63 7.66 -5.39
CA HIS A 43 6.47 6.25 -5.72
C HIS A 43 5.06 5.96 -6.25
N PRO A 44 4.75 6.37 -7.50
CA PRO A 44 3.41 6.25 -8.07
C PRO A 44 2.94 4.79 -8.21
N ASN A 45 3.86 3.83 -8.35
CA ASN A 45 3.51 2.41 -8.37
C ASN A 45 3.04 1.89 -6.99
N LEU A 46 3.64 2.37 -5.90
CA LEU A 46 3.16 2.09 -4.55
C LEU A 46 1.82 2.77 -4.29
N ALA A 47 1.61 3.99 -4.83
CA ALA A 47 0.32 4.66 -4.73
C ALA A 47 -0.79 3.84 -5.41
N ARG A 48 -0.54 3.36 -6.62
CA ARG A 48 -1.45 2.45 -7.36
C ARG A 48 -1.76 1.18 -6.58
N LEU A 49 -0.75 0.53 -5.99
CA LEU A 49 -0.96 -0.65 -5.15
C LEU A 49 -1.82 -0.29 -3.92
N TYR A 50 -1.50 0.79 -3.22
CA TYR A 50 -2.21 1.21 -2.03
C TYR A 50 -3.68 1.52 -2.31
N GLU A 51 -4.00 2.27 -3.37
CA GLU A 51 -5.38 2.55 -3.78
C GLU A 51 -6.18 1.26 -4.06
N LYS A 52 -5.54 0.27 -4.69
CA LYS A 52 -6.14 -1.04 -4.92
C LYS A 52 -6.39 -1.78 -3.60
N LEU A 53 -5.45 -1.72 -2.65
CA LEU A 53 -5.58 -2.36 -1.34
C LEU A 53 -6.69 -1.72 -0.49
N MET A 54 -6.82 -0.38 -0.51
CA MET A 54 -7.85 0.34 0.24
C MET A 54 -9.29 0.06 -0.23
N ARG A 55 -9.48 -0.63 -1.36
CA ARG A 55 -10.80 -1.11 -1.81
C ARG A 55 -11.17 -2.49 -1.27
N ARG A 56 -10.25 -3.19 -0.59
CA ARG A 56 -10.51 -4.53 -0.05
C ARG A 56 -11.20 -4.41 1.31
N PRO A 57 -12.29 -5.17 1.59
CA PRO A 57 -12.99 -5.11 2.88
C PRO A 57 -12.04 -5.24 4.08
N ALA A 58 -11.11 -6.20 4.03
CA ALA A 58 -10.13 -6.39 5.10
C ALA A 58 -9.31 -5.14 5.45
N PHE A 59 -9.00 -4.27 4.48
CA PHE A 59 -8.29 -3.01 4.74
C PHE A 59 -9.23 -1.90 5.20
N VAL A 60 -10.43 -1.81 4.62
CA VAL A 60 -11.46 -0.83 5.00
C VAL A 60 -11.87 -1.04 6.46
N ASP A 61 -12.15 -2.29 6.83
CA ASP A 61 -12.66 -2.67 8.14
C ASP A 61 -11.60 -2.53 9.25
N THR A 62 -10.32 -2.48 8.87
CA THR A 62 -9.18 -2.41 9.81
C THR A 62 -8.42 -1.10 9.73
N MET A 63 -8.98 -0.06 9.10
CA MET A 63 -8.35 1.25 9.07
C MET A 63 -8.08 1.76 10.50
N PRO A 64 -6.88 2.29 10.77
CA PRO A 64 -6.54 2.79 12.09
C PRO A 64 -7.46 3.95 12.48
N GLN A 65 -8.04 3.84 13.67
CA GLN A 65 -8.81 4.89 14.31
C GLN A 65 -7.94 5.60 15.35
N GLY A 66 -8.16 6.89 15.55
CA GLY A 66 -7.38 7.73 16.46
C GLY A 66 -8.21 8.84 17.05
#